data_AF-A0A6G3SUM9-F1
#
_entry.id   AF-A0A6G3SUM9-F1
#
_cell.length_a   1.000
_cell.length_b   1.000
_cell.length_c   1.000
_cell.angle_alpha   90.00
_cell.angle_beta   90.00
_cell.angle_gamma   90.00
#
_symmetry.space_group_name_H-M   'P 1'
#
loop_
_entity.id
_entity.type
_entity.pdbx_description
1 polymer ?
#
loop_
_entity_poly.entity_id
_entity_poly.type
_entity_poly.pdbx_seq_one_letter_code
_entity_poly.pdbx_strand_id
1 'polypeptide(L)'
;MLAAANMQRTEGGPGAPAYYARLAEVLRPSWGGTQHQKPLQNNYDELVTQWRYLDEWLREQAGTRGLSTIRENPIYSKIGYAQSQALVRASDHPALIRFFQASGLSPNQPTDGGRLLAQLTAWSRVNPRGLSQGLRRALDSPVESHLLKPLLAALLEGWDGTAQGRFEGGLLQVPLRLVLESDFTGWDVRWHAEAVQEVEQDSLRHPGGTLELASHTGDQTYALSGAIPGQVQALRQGFSARGARTAIRIDSGRDILALREDPVAGGWTETEVLDVFEYYLFLFTPSGQSRLQNFLKDAGLRWYQPEGAPLPGWQVTPELQFTDEAALAAAMSRAGIHNIRNMPGRRLSLRNGLRVKKEWHQRSLFLLGGEPDVMVPQEFRAPGLVTLDGQPLAVPADGLTVLRGKGLAPGRHVLTAGGSEASFYLEHRAEPEEGSAAGSFSGTPASTLVVPLNGDARFLTAQGRFLTVPRPREPGWWQERAPLLRGGGTARVTAPPEAVWLVTISKTGKCAVALLRSQDPDFATLTKAAKEFWSRIVLLDLGRAPHAALWKRYREAAISQFPHRGFTRV
;
A
#
# COMPACT_ATOMS: atom_id res chain seq x y z
N MET A 1 4.29 -16.49 -4.12
CA MET A 1 3.98 -16.51 -5.57
C MET A 1 4.01 -15.13 -6.23
N LEU A 2 3.41 -14.07 -5.66
CA LEU A 2 3.29 -12.77 -6.35
C LEU A 2 4.64 -12.14 -6.74
N ALA A 3 5.66 -12.21 -5.87
CA ALA A 3 6.98 -11.67 -6.20
C ALA A 3 7.57 -12.35 -7.44
N ALA A 4 7.53 -13.69 -7.49
CA ALA A 4 7.98 -14.53 -8.60
C ALA A 4 7.23 -14.28 -9.93
N ALA A 5 5.92 -14.00 -9.87
CA ALA A 5 5.09 -13.72 -11.05
C ALA A 5 5.47 -12.41 -11.77
N ASN A 6 6.18 -11.52 -11.06
CA ASN A 6 6.61 -10.19 -11.52
C ASN A 6 8.14 -10.08 -11.76
N MET A 7 8.87 -11.20 -11.70
CA MET A 7 10.32 -11.21 -11.92
C MET A 7 10.65 -11.40 -13.41
N GLN A 8 11.09 -10.32 -14.07
CA GLN A 8 11.61 -10.35 -15.44
C GLN A 8 12.99 -9.70 -15.53
N ARG A 9 13.73 -10.07 -16.59
CA ARG A 9 15.06 -9.54 -16.89
C ARG A 9 14.91 -8.20 -17.60
N THR A 10 15.25 -7.11 -16.93
CA THR A 10 15.07 -5.74 -17.44
C THR A 10 16.35 -5.09 -17.95
N GLU A 11 17.53 -5.70 -17.72
CA GLU A 11 18.83 -5.15 -18.16
C GLU A 11 19.55 -6.06 -19.17
N GLY A 12 20.21 -5.43 -20.16
CA GLY A 12 21.02 -6.06 -21.23
C GLY A 12 22.36 -6.67 -20.78
N GLY A 13 22.47 -7.14 -19.54
CA GLY A 13 23.67 -7.82 -19.00
C GLY A 13 23.48 -9.34 -18.88
N PRO A 14 24.53 -10.18 -19.01
CA PRO A 14 24.40 -11.64 -18.99
C PRO A 14 24.03 -12.18 -17.59
N GLY A 15 22.92 -12.94 -17.48
CA GLY A 15 22.70 -13.90 -16.38
C GLY A 15 21.88 -13.44 -15.15
N ALA A 16 21.96 -14.23 -14.08
CA ALA A 16 21.21 -14.15 -12.81
C ALA A 16 21.25 -12.82 -12.02
N PRO A 17 22.32 -12.00 -12.06
CA PRO A 17 22.37 -10.72 -11.35
C PRO A 17 21.25 -9.75 -11.76
N ALA A 18 20.91 -9.71 -13.05
CA ALA A 18 19.82 -8.87 -13.57
C ALA A 18 18.43 -9.32 -13.08
N TYR A 19 18.28 -10.60 -12.72
CA TYR A 19 17.02 -11.18 -12.26
C TYR A 19 16.78 -11.01 -10.75
N TYR A 20 17.84 -11.08 -9.94
CA TYR A 20 17.77 -10.83 -8.50
C TYR A 20 17.80 -9.35 -8.12
N ALA A 21 18.23 -8.47 -9.02
CA ALA A 21 18.01 -7.03 -8.91
C ALA A 21 16.51 -6.72 -8.78
N ARG A 22 15.66 -7.38 -9.57
CA ARG A 22 14.21 -7.26 -9.48
C ARG A 22 13.64 -7.89 -8.20
N LEU A 23 14.25 -8.97 -7.69
CA LEU A 23 13.90 -9.52 -6.37
C LEU A 23 14.15 -8.48 -5.27
N ALA A 24 15.29 -7.80 -5.29
CA ALA A 24 15.63 -6.74 -4.34
C ALA A 24 14.67 -5.54 -4.42
N GLU A 25 14.22 -5.22 -5.64
CA GLU A 25 13.23 -4.16 -5.90
C GLU A 25 11.80 -4.53 -5.48
N VAL A 26 11.46 -5.82 -5.45
CA VAL A 26 10.14 -6.31 -5.01
C VAL A 26 10.14 -6.59 -3.49
N LEU A 27 11.30 -6.91 -2.92
CA LEU A 27 11.49 -7.14 -1.48
C LEU A 27 11.71 -5.84 -0.67
N ARG A 28 11.98 -4.69 -1.33
CA ARG A 28 12.34 -3.37 -0.78
C ARG A 28 12.22 -3.28 0.76
N PRO A 29 13.32 -3.54 1.49
CA PRO A 29 13.32 -3.43 2.94
C PRO A 29 13.50 -1.96 3.38
N SER A 30 12.86 -1.59 4.49
CA SER A 30 12.65 -0.21 4.96
C SER A 30 13.88 0.53 5.54
N TRP A 31 15.08 -0.02 5.46
CA TRP A 31 16.33 0.62 5.85
C TRP A 31 17.43 0.17 4.89
N GLY A 32 18.08 1.15 4.24
CA GLY A 32 19.19 0.88 3.32
C GLY A 32 18.85 0.80 1.82
N GLY A 33 17.66 1.22 1.35
CA GLY A 33 17.37 1.58 -0.05
C GLY A 33 17.97 0.71 -1.19
N THR A 34 18.40 1.32 -2.30
CA THR A 34 18.98 0.70 -3.54
C THR A 34 20.36 0.06 -3.36
N GLN A 35 20.71 -0.20 -2.13
CA GLN A 35 22.08 -0.15 -1.65
C GLN A 35 22.51 -1.58 -1.25
N HIS A 36 21.54 -2.50 -1.12
CA HIS A 36 21.69 -3.96 -1.13
C HIS A 36 21.67 -4.61 -2.53
N GLN A 37 21.43 -3.81 -3.57
CA GLN A 37 21.31 -4.27 -4.95
C GLN A 37 22.63 -4.89 -5.45
N LYS A 38 23.77 -4.23 -5.21
CA LYS A 38 25.12 -4.75 -5.53
C LYS A 38 25.48 -6.03 -4.72
N PRO A 39 25.25 -6.11 -3.40
CA PRO A 39 25.45 -7.34 -2.62
C PRO A 39 24.59 -8.55 -3.06
N LEU A 40 23.33 -8.34 -3.46
CA LEU A 40 22.44 -9.40 -3.99
C LEU A 40 22.79 -9.78 -5.43
N GLN A 41 23.27 -8.81 -6.24
CA GLN A 41 23.83 -9.05 -7.57
C GLN A 41 25.17 -9.80 -7.51
N ASN A 42 25.97 -9.62 -6.45
CA ASN A 42 27.31 -10.18 -6.30
C ASN A 42 27.34 -11.53 -5.52
N ASN A 43 26.27 -11.93 -4.82
CA ASN A 43 26.19 -13.17 -4.01
C ASN A 43 25.00 -14.08 -4.40
N TYR A 44 24.83 -14.35 -5.70
CA TYR A 44 23.67 -15.07 -6.24
C TYR A 44 23.65 -16.58 -5.95
N ASP A 45 24.81 -17.20 -5.68
CA ASP A 45 24.88 -18.64 -5.39
C ASP A 45 24.26 -18.96 -4.01
N GLU A 46 24.39 -18.05 -3.04
CA GLU A 46 23.69 -18.12 -1.75
C GLU A 46 22.15 -18.11 -1.92
N LEU A 47 21.63 -17.29 -2.83
CA LEU A 47 20.18 -17.15 -3.07
C LEU A 47 19.54 -18.41 -3.67
N VAL A 48 20.24 -19.12 -4.56
CA VAL A 48 19.76 -20.38 -5.16
C VAL A 48 19.56 -21.45 -4.10
N THR A 49 20.48 -21.50 -3.15
CA THR A 49 20.41 -22.42 -2.01
C THR A 49 19.17 -22.15 -1.15
N GLN A 50 18.82 -20.87 -0.94
CA GLN A 50 17.61 -20.47 -0.20
C GLN A 50 16.32 -20.93 -0.90
N TRP A 51 16.27 -20.93 -2.24
CA TRP A 51 15.09 -21.38 -2.98
C TRP A 51 14.88 -22.90 -2.94
N ARG A 52 15.96 -23.69 -2.91
CA ARG A 52 15.86 -25.15 -2.78
C ARG A 52 15.36 -25.56 -1.40
N TYR A 53 15.84 -24.89 -0.34
CA TYR A 53 15.32 -25.10 1.01
C TYR A 53 13.83 -24.79 1.12
N LEU A 54 13.35 -23.78 0.37
CA LEU A 54 11.92 -23.49 0.33
C LEU A 54 11.10 -24.59 -0.38
N ASP A 55 11.59 -25.15 -1.49
CA ASP A 55 10.91 -26.25 -2.20
C ASP A 55 10.78 -27.49 -1.33
N GLU A 56 11.89 -27.89 -0.72
CA GLU A 56 11.98 -29.09 0.13
C GLU A 56 11.05 -28.96 1.34
N TRP A 57 11.11 -27.81 2.03
CA TRP A 57 10.21 -27.51 3.14
C TRP A 57 8.74 -27.59 2.72
N LEU A 58 8.35 -27.00 1.59
CA LEU A 58 6.96 -27.03 1.11
C LEU A 58 6.47 -28.44 0.75
N ARG A 59 7.34 -29.31 0.24
CA ARG A 59 7.00 -30.71 -0.05
C ARG A 59 6.80 -31.52 1.22
N GLU A 60 7.63 -31.31 2.24
CA GLU A 60 7.48 -31.92 3.56
C GLU A 60 6.17 -31.52 4.24
N GLN A 61 5.68 -30.31 3.95
CA GLN A 61 4.37 -29.86 4.45
C GLN A 61 3.18 -30.50 3.70
N ALA A 62 3.39 -31.41 2.74
CA ALA A 62 2.35 -32.17 2.03
C ALA A 62 1.18 -31.32 1.49
N GLY A 63 1.47 -30.09 1.04
CA GLY A 63 0.48 -29.16 0.51
C GLY A 63 -0.31 -28.36 1.56
N THR A 64 -0.14 -28.61 2.86
CA THR A 64 -0.81 -27.86 3.95
C THR A 64 -0.36 -26.40 4.05
N ARG A 65 0.85 -26.10 3.56
CA ARG A 65 1.42 -24.74 3.47
C ARG A 65 1.52 -24.24 2.02
N GLY A 66 0.78 -24.88 1.12
CA GLY A 66 0.86 -24.67 -0.33
C GLY A 66 1.66 -25.77 -1.03
N LEU A 67 1.33 -26.02 -2.29
CA LEU A 67 2.07 -26.96 -3.13
C LEU A 67 3.27 -26.25 -3.74
N SER A 68 4.44 -26.87 -3.63
CA SER A 68 5.60 -26.36 -4.35
C SER A 68 5.41 -26.57 -5.85
N THR A 69 5.55 -25.49 -6.61
CA THR A 69 5.58 -25.51 -8.08
C THR A 69 7.01 -25.33 -8.60
N ILE A 70 8.01 -25.32 -7.70
CA ILE A 70 9.43 -25.28 -8.07
C ILE A 70 9.74 -26.52 -8.91
N ARG A 71 10.33 -26.28 -10.09
CA ARG A 71 10.89 -27.33 -10.93
C ARG A 71 12.40 -27.21 -10.92
N GLU A 72 13.09 -28.26 -10.49
CA GLU A 72 14.54 -28.31 -10.58
C GLU A 72 14.98 -28.22 -12.03
N ASN A 73 15.84 -27.23 -12.30
CA ASN A 73 16.48 -27.08 -13.59
C ASN A 73 17.99 -27.04 -13.36
N PRO A 74 18.72 -28.14 -13.64
CA PRO A 74 20.15 -28.23 -13.35
C PRO A 74 21.00 -27.24 -14.17
N ILE A 75 20.47 -26.71 -15.28
CA ILE A 75 21.18 -25.79 -16.19
C ILE A 75 20.87 -24.32 -15.86
N TYR A 76 19.65 -24.01 -15.40
CA TYR A 76 19.19 -22.64 -15.11
C TYR A 76 18.74 -22.43 -13.66
N SER A 77 19.38 -23.11 -12.72
CA SER A 77 19.05 -23.07 -11.28
C SER A 77 19.04 -21.64 -10.70
N LYS A 78 19.88 -20.75 -11.22
CA LYS A 78 20.01 -19.37 -10.74
C LYS A 78 18.77 -18.49 -10.95
N ILE A 79 17.90 -18.82 -11.91
CA ILE A 79 16.71 -18.01 -12.23
C ILE A 79 15.44 -18.87 -12.25
N GLY A 80 15.57 -20.12 -12.70
CA GLY A 80 14.45 -21.03 -12.95
C GLY A 80 13.66 -21.42 -11.71
N TYR A 81 14.27 -21.41 -10.52
CA TYR A 81 13.58 -21.74 -9.28
C TYR A 81 12.53 -20.71 -8.89
N ALA A 82 12.86 -19.42 -8.94
CA ALA A 82 11.91 -18.37 -8.64
C ALA A 82 10.81 -18.29 -9.72
N GLN A 83 11.14 -18.43 -11.01
CA GLN A 83 10.14 -18.33 -12.10
C GLN A 83 9.14 -19.49 -12.16
N SER A 84 9.50 -20.67 -11.64
CA SER A 84 8.60 -21.84 -11.68
C SER A 84 7.47 -21.76 -10.65
N GLN A 85 7.51 -20.78 -9.73
CA GLN A 85 6.51 -20.60 -8.68
C GLN A 85 5.27 -19.78 -9.07
N ALA A 86 5.11 -19.39 -10.34
CA ALA A 86 3.99 -18.57 -10.80
C ALA A 86 3.25 -19.24 -11.97
N LEU A 87 2.09 -19.87 -11.66
CA LEU A 87 1.22 -20.53 -12.65
C LEU A 87 0.55 -19.53 -13.62
N VAL A 88 0.16 -18.36 -13.10
CA VAL A 88 -0.28 -17.20 -13.88
C VAL A 88 0.75 -16.10 -13.68
N ARG A 89 1.25 -15.54 -14.78
CA ARG A 89 2.25 -14.46 -14.77
C ARG A 89 1.58 -13.11 -15.00
N ALA A 90 2.28 -12.02 -14.68
CA ALA A 90 1.81 -10.68 -15.02
C ALA A 90 1.57 -10.49 -16.53
N SER A 91 2.32 -11.21 -17.38
CA SER A 91 2.09 -11.24 -18.83
C SER A 91 0.73 -11.82 -19.25
N ASP A 92 0.12 -12.66 -18.40
CA ASP A 92 -1.11 -13.40 -18.69
C ASP A 92 -2.37 -12.60 -18.32
N HIS A 93 -2.27 -11.75 -17.30
CA HIS A 93 -3.35 -10.88 -16.79
C HIS A 93 -4.08 -10.10 -17.88
N PRO A 94 -3.33 -9.37 -18.70
CA PRO A 94 -3.76 -8.93 -19.99
C PRO A 94 -4.78 -9.93 -20.63
N ALA A 95 -4.36 -11.10 -21.12
CA ALA A 95 -5.18 -11.96 -21.99
C ALA A 95 -6.41 -12.50 -21.26
N LEU A 96 -6.32 -12.64 -19.94
CA LEU A 96 -7.43 -13.00 -19.07
C LEU A 96 -8.53 -11.92 -19.04
N ILE A 97 -8.18 -10.62 -19.07
CA ILE A 97 -9.17 -9.54 -19.14
C ILE A 97 -9.96 -9.60 -20.46
N ARG A 98 -9.29 -9.83 -21.60
CA ARG A 98 -9.98 -10.02 -22.88
C ARG A 98 -10.85 -11.26 -22.90
N PHE A 99 -10.39 -12.34 -22.28
CA PHE A 99 -11.19 -13.55 -22.11
C PHE A 99 -12.47 -13.25 -21.32
N PHE A 100 -12.38 -12.51 -20.20
CA PHE A 100 -13.54 -12.13 -19.40
C PHE A 100 -14.53 -11.30 -20.22
N GLN A 101 -14.05 -10.29 -20.94
CA GLN A 101 -14.86 -9.46 -21.82
C GLN A 101 -15.54 -10.26 -22.95
N ALA A 102 -14.77 -11.08 -23.66
CA ALA A 102 -15.28 -11.89 -24.77
C ALA A 102 -16.30 -12.95 -24.31
N SER A 103 -16.21 -13.36 -23.04
CA SER A 103 -17.17 -14.28 -22.42
C SER A 103 -18.40 -13.58 -21.86
N GLY A 104 -18.53 -12.26 -22.05
CA GLY A 104 -19.63 -11.45 -21.52
C GLY A 104 -19.66 -11.38 -20.00
N LEU A 105 -18.53 -11.67 -19.35
CA LEU A 105 -18.42 -11.64 -17.90
C LEU A 105 -18.24 -10.20 -17.45
N SER A 106 -18.86 -9.88 -16.33
CA SER A 106 -18.72 -8.58 -15.69
C SER A 106 -17.75 -8.66 -14.51
N PRO A 107 -17.06 -7.56 -14.20
CA PRO A 107 -16.39 -7.34 -12.92
C PRO A 107 -17.24 -7.82 -11.77
N ASN A 108 -16.63 -8.48 -10.79
CA ASN A 108 -17.31 -8.86 -9.55
C ASN A 108 -18.47 -9.84 -9.75
N GLN A 109 -18.61 -10.43 -10.94
CA GLN A 109 -19.63 -11.43 -11.20
C GLN A 109 -19.19 -12.75 -10.52
N PRO A 110 -19.90 -13.22 -9.49
CA PRO A 110 -19.60 -14.50 -8.88
C PRO A 110 -19.76 -15.59 -9.96
N THR A 111 -18.66 -16.27 -10.25
CA THR A 111 -18.59 -17.27 -11.33
C THR A 111 -17.83 -18.49 -10.86
N ASP A 112 -18.33 -19.67 -11.20
CA ASP A 112 -17.66 -20.93 -10.91
C ASP A 112 -16.28 -20.99 -11.61
N GLY A 113 -15.22 -21.15 -10.81
CA GLY A 113 -13.85 -21.29 -11.29
C GLY A 113 -13.65 -22.51 -12.21
N GLY A 114 -14.44 -23.57 -12.03
CA GLY A 114 -14.44 -24.74 -12.92
C GLY A 114 -14.95 -24.38 -14.32
N ARG A 115 -16.09 -23.69 -14.38
CA ARG A 115 -16.65 -23.15 -15.63
C ARG A 115 -15.71 -22.13 -16.28
N LEU A 116 -15.11 -21.22 -15.52
CA LEU A 116 -14.11 -20.27 -16.02
C LEU A 116 -12.91 -20.97 -16.64
N LEU A 117 -12.37 -21.99 -15.95
CA LEU A 117 -11.25 -22.77 -16.47
C LEU A 117 -11.63 -23.48 -17.77
N ALA A 118 -12.80 -24.13 -17.84
CA ALA A 118 -13.26 -24.78 -19.07
C ALA A 118 -13.43 -23.81 -20.24
N GLN A 119 -14.00 -22.63 -19.96
CA GLN A 119 -14.16 -21.56 -20.95
C GLN A 119 -12.81 -20.98 -21.38
N LEU A 120 -11.87 -20.77 -20.46
CA LEU A 120 -10.53 -20.29 -20.76
C LEU A 120 -9.73 -21.32 -21.57
N THR A 121 -9.86 -22.61 -21.27
CA THR A 121 -9.24 -23.70 -22.06
C THR A 121 -9.81 -23.77 -23.48
N ALA A 122 -11.11 -23.60 -23.66
CA ALA A 122 -11.72 -23.52 -24.99
C ALA A 122 -11.28 -22.24 -25.73
N TRP A 123 -11.27 -21.11 -25.03
CA TRP A 123 -10.87 -19.81 -25.58
C TRP A 123 -9.41 -19.79 -25.99
N SER A 124 -8.50 -20.41 -25.23
CA SER A 124 -7.06 -20.45 -25.49
C SER A 124 -6.69 -21.30 -26.71
N ARG A 125 -7.51 -22.30 -27.07
CA ARG A 125 -7.35 -23.08 -28.32
C ARG A 125 -7.64 -22.24 -29.56
N VAL A 126 -8.61 -21.33 -29.46
CA VAL A 126 -8.99 -20.39 -30.53
C VAL A 126 -8.06 -19.17 -30.53
N ASN A 127 -7.59 -18.75 -29.36
CA ASN A 127 -6.73 -17.59 -29.15
C ASN A 127 -5.40 -17.98 -28.47
N PRO A 128 -4.50 -18.70 -29.18
CA PRO A 128 -3.29 -19.25 -28.58
C PRO A 128 -2.22 -18.20 -28.24
N ARG A 129 -2.42 -16.94 -28.65
CA ARG A 129 -1.50 -15.81 -28.43
C ARG A 129 -1.91 -15.05 -27.16
N GLY A 130 -0.91 -14.61 -26.38
CA GLY A 130 -1.13 -13.78 -25.18
C GLY A 130 -1.10 -14.54 -23.84
N LEU A 131 -1.20 -15.88 -23.82
CA LEU A 131 -0.96 -16.68 -22.61
C LEU A 131 0.46 -17.24 -22.60
N SER A 132 1.12 -17.20 -21.44
CA SER A 132 2.45 -17.74 -21.23
C SER A 132 2.48 -19.25 -21.49
N GLN A 133 3.64 -19.77 -21.87
CA GLN A 133 3.81 -21.21 -22.07
C GLN A 133 3.65 -22.00 -20.76
N GLY A 134 3.84 -21.34 -19.61
CA GLY A 134 3.58 -21.91 -18.29
C GLY A 134 2.09 -22.08 -18.04
N LEU A 135 1.31 -21.01 -18.22
CA LEU A 135 -0.15 -21.07 -18.04
C LEU A 135 -0.81 -22.04 -19.04
N ARG A 136 -0.39 -22.05 -20.31
CA ARG A 136 -0.91 -23.02 -21.30
C ARG A 136 -0.67 -24.48 -20.88
N ARG A 137 0.54 -24.80 -20.40
CA ARG A 137 0.83 -26.13 -19.87
C ARG A 137 0.00 -26.46 -18.62
N ALA A 138 -0.26 -25.46 -17.78
CA ALA A 138 -1.10 -25.63 -16.60
C ALA A 138 -2.58 -25.84 -16.94
N LEU A 139 -3.08 -25.24 -18.02
CA LEU A 139 -4.44 -25.50 -18.55
C LEU A 139 -4.61 -26.94 -19.05
N ASP A 140 -3.54 -27.57 -19.52
CA ASP A 140 -3.52 -28.96 -19.99
C ASP A 140 -3.16 -29.97 -18.86
N SER A 141 -2.78 -29.48 -17.67
CA SER A 141 -2.32 -30.30 -16.55
C SER A 141 -3.47 -30.59 -15.57
N PRO A 142 -3.85 -31.87 -15.35
CA PRO A 142 -4.87 -32.22 -14.38
C PRO A 142 -4.50 -31.81 -12.94
N VAL A 143 -3.21 -31.83 -12.61
CA VAL A 143 -2.71 -31.49 -11.26
C VAL A 143 -2.76 -29.99 -11.02
N GLU A 144 -2.33 -29.18 -12.00
CA GLU A 144 -2.30 -27.71 -11.87
C GLU A 144 -3.69 -27.07 -12.06
N SER A 145 -4.63 -27.79 -12.72
CA SER A 145 -6.03 -27.37 -12.88
C SER A 145 -6.75 -27.12 -11.55
N HIS A 146 -6.41 -27.85 -10.48
CA HIS A 146 -6.98 -27.61 -9.15
C HIS A 146 -6.56 -26.26 -8.54
N LEU A 147 -5.38 -25.76 -8.91
CA LEU A 147 -4.84 -24.49 -8.45
C LEU A 147 -5.34 -23.31 -9.31
N LEU A 148 -5.60 -23.54 -10.59
CA LEU A 148 -6.08 -22.51 -11.52
C LEU A 148 -7.54 -22.08 -11.29
N LYS A 149 -8.42 -23.00 -10.88
CA LYS A 149 -9.84 -22.71 -10.64
C LYS A 149 -10.08 -21.56 -9.65
N PRO A 150 -9.57 -21.61 -8.40
CA PRO A 150 -9.77 -20.51 -7.45
C PRO A 150 -9.03 -19.23 -7.87
N LEU A 151 -7.90 -19.37 -8.57
CA LEU A 151 -7.12 -18.23 -9.06
C LEU A 151 -7.86 -17.43 -10.13
N LEU A 152 -8.49 -18.10 -11.10
CA LEU A 152 -9.25 -17.42 -12.17
C LEU A 152 -10.51 -16.72 -11.64
N ALA A 153 -11.19 -17.32 -10.66
CA ALA A 153 -12.33 -16.69 -9.98
C ALA A 153 -11.89 -15.40 -9.26
N ALA A 154 -10.81 -15.45 -8.49
CA ALA A 154 -10.27 -14.28 -7.80
C ALA A 154 -9.81 -13.18 -8.78
N LEU A 155 -9.31 -13.55 -9.96
CA LEU A 155 -8.90 -12.60 -11.01
C LEU A 155 -10.10 -11.90 -11.67
N LEU A 156 -11.21 -12.62 -11.90
CA LEU A 156 -12.45 -12.02 -12.41
C LEU A 156 -13.09 -11.10 -11.37
N GLU A 157 -13.08 -11.52 -10.09
CA GLU A 157 -13.61 -10.72 -8.98
C GLU A 157 -12.78 -9.48 -8.69
N GLY A 158 -11.47 -9.51 -8.95
CA GLY A 158 -10.56 -8.38 -8.81
C GLY A 158 -10.49 -7.46 -10.02
N TRP A 159 -11.09 -7.83 -11.15
CA TRP A 159 -11.14 -6.99 -12.34
C TRP A 159 -12.10 -5.82 -12.10
N ASP A 160 -11.67 -4.60 -12.40
CA ASP A 160 -12.36 -3.35 -12.07
C ASP A 160 -13.34 -2.86 -13.14
N GLY A 161 -13.47 -3.61 -14.25
CA GLY A 161 -14.39 -3.25 -15.33
C GLY A 161 -13.92 -2.18 -16.26
N THR A 162 -12.69 -1.72 -16.12
CA THR A 162 -12.09 -0.95 -17.18
C THR A 162 -11.97 -1.86 -18.40
N ALA A 163 -12.88 -1.64 -19.35
CA ALA A 163 -12.64 -2.04 -20.71
C ALA A 163 -11.36 -1.33 -21.14
N GLN A 164 -10.38 -2.05 -21.66
CA GLN A 164 -9.41 -1.43 -22.55
C GLN A 164 -10.25 -0.88 -23.72
N GLY A 165 -10.64 0.39 -23.60
CA GLY A 165 -11.48 1.06 -24.57
C GLY A 165 -10.81 0.90 -25.92
N ARG A 166 -11.52 0.33 -26.90
CA ARG A 166 -10.98 0.38 -28.26
C ARG A 166 -11.25 1.78 -28.79
N PHE A 167 -10.20 2.43 -29.26
CA PHE A 167 -10.31 3.65 -30.04
C PHE A 167 -10.90 3.33 -31.42
N GLU A 168 -11.44 4.35 -32.10
CA GLU A 168 -11.78 4.25 -33.52
C GLU A 168 -10.58 3.71 -34.32
N GLY A 169 -10.82 2.69 -35.16
CA GLY A 169 -9.76 2.00 -35.90
C GLY A 169 -9.13 0.81 -35.19
N GLY A 170 -9.63 0.40 -34.02
CA GLY A 170 -9.21 -0.83 -33.34
C GLY A 170 -7.98 -0.70 -32.45
N LEU A 171 -7.48 0.52 -32.23
CA LEU A 171 -6.37 0.81 -31.32
C LEU A 171 -6.79 0.57 -29.85
N LEU A 172 -5.87 0.10 -29.02
CA LEU A 172 -6.09 -0.07 -27.58
C LEU A 172 -5.91 1.27 -26.86
N GLN A 173 -6.90 1.68 -26.08
CA GLN A 173 -6.80 2.89 -25.26
C GLN A 173 -5.89 2.63 -24.06
N VAL A 174 -4.89 3.49 -23.92
CA VAL A 174 -3.98 3.54 -22.77
C VAL A 174 -4.51 4.57 -21.77
N PRO A 175 -4.94 4.16 -20.55
CA PRO A 175 -5.31 5.08 -19.49
C PRO A 175 -4.10 5.93 -19.08
N LEU A 176 -4.22 7.25 -19.20
CA LEU A 176 -3.21 8.21 -18.77
C LEU A 176 -3.77 9.04 -17.62
N ARG A 177 -3.29 8.80 -16.40
CA ARG A 177 -3.82 9.35 -15.15
C ARG A 177 -2.85 10.33 -14.49
N LEU A 178 -3.38 11.36 -13.86
CA LEU A 178 -2.60 12.27 -13.04
C LEU A 178 -2.25 11.64 -11.68
N VAL A 179 -1.02 11.80 -11.22
CA VAL A 179 -0.56 11.39 -9.89
C VAL A 179 0.01 12.59 -9.15
N LEU A 180 -0.45 12.79 -7.91
CA LEU A 180 0.16 13.68 -6.93
C LEU A 180 0.95 12.85 -5.91
N GLU A 181 2.24 13.07 -5.86
CA GLU A 181 3.12 12.41 -4.89
C GLU A 181 3.56 13.43 -3.84
N SER A 182 3.28 13.16 -2.57
CA SER A 182 3.80 13.97 -1.47
C SER A 182 5.20 13.51 -1.13
N ASP A 183 6.19 14.36 -1.35
CA ASP A 183 7.55 14.15 -0.89
C ASP A 183 7.91 15.09 0.27
N PHE A 184 9.16 15.03 0.75
CA PHE A 184 9.64 15.87 1.85
C PHE A 184 9.93 17.33 1.43
N THR A 185 9.87 17.63 0.14
CA THR A 185 10.10 18.97 -0.46
C THR A 185 8.80 19.63 -0.95
N GLY A 186 7.69 18.91 -1.00
CA GLY A 186 6.41 19.39 -1.43
C GLY A 186 5.61 18.30 -2.16
N TRP A 187 4.84 18.72 -3.14
CA TRP A 187 4.07 17.82 -3.98
C TRP A 187 4.64 17.81 -5.40
N ASP A 188 4.81 16.63 -5.98
CA ASP A 188 5.16 16.45 -7.39
C ASP A 188 3.95 15.97 -8.20
N VAL A 189 3.92 16.32 -9.49
CA VAL A 189 2.83 15.97 -10.41
C VAL A 189 3.38 15.25 -11.62
N ARG A 190 2.91 14.03 -11.85
CA ARG A 190 3.32 13.25 -13.02
C ARG A 190 2.16 12.52 -13.67
N TRP A 191 2.42 12.08 -14.89
CA TRP A 191 1.55 11.15 -15.59
C TRP A 191 1.87 9.70 -15.20
N HIS A 192 0.83 8.90 -15.12
CA HIS A 192 0.90 7.46 -14.97
C HIS A 192 0.11 6.82 -16.11
N ALA A 193 0.80 6.00 -16.91
CA ALA A 193 0.17 5.29 -18.02
C ALA A 193 0.08 3.80 -17.68
N GLU A 194 -1.14 3.27 -17.68
CA GLU A 194 -1.35 1.84 -17.46
C GLU A 194 -0.96 1.04 -18.71
N ALA A 195 -0.18 -0.02 -18.53
CA ALA A 195 0.26 -0.86 -19.64
C ALA A 195 -0.93 -1.59 -20.25
N VAL A 196 -1.05 -1.56 -21.58
CA VAL A 196 -2.05 -2.37 -22.28
C VAL A 196 -1.43 -3.66 -22.80
N GLN A 197 -2.29 -4.66 -22.79
CA GLN A 197 -2.06 -5.97 -23.39
C GLN A 197 -1.30 -5.95 -24.71
N GLU A 198 -0.26 -6.79 -24.82
CA GLU A 198 0.39 -7.13 -26.10
C GLU A 198 1.03 -5.95 -26.84
N VAL A 199 1.15 -4.80 -26.17
CA VAL A 199 1.88 -3.64 -26.66
C VAL A 199 2.97 -3.34 -25.66
N GLU A 200 4.19 -3.80 -25.95
CA GLU A 200 5.36 -3.46 -25.14
C GLU A 200 5.88 -2.07 -25.48
N GLN A 201 5.77 -1.69 -26.74
CA GLN A 201 6.21 -0.38 -27.22
C GLN A 201 5.25 0.15 -28.26
N ASP A 202 5.02 1.45 -28.23
CA ASP A 202 4.31 2.16 -29.29
C ASP A 202 4.74 3.63 -29.31
N SER A 203 4.73 4.22 -30.51
CA SER A 203 5.14 5.60 -30.75
C SER A 203 3.91 6.40 -31.16
N LEU A 204 3.37 7.17 -30.22
CA LEU A 204 2.09 7.84 -30.38
C LEU A 204 2.33 9.26 -30.87
N ARG A 205 1.87 9.54 -32.10
CA ARG A 205 1.97 10.87 -32.70
C ARG A 205 0.88 11.79 -32.14
N HIS A 206 1.26 13.02 -31.81
CA HIS A 206 0.37 14.10 -31.42
C HIS A 206 0.93 15.45 -31.93
N PRO A 207 0.17 16.56 -31.88
CA PRO A 207 0.60 17.84 -32.44
C PRO A 207 1.92 18.39 -31.87
N GLY A 208 2.27 18.03 -30.62
CA GLY A 208 3.50 18.45 -29.97
C GLY A 208 4.71 17.53 -30.18
N GLY A 209 4.57 16.45 -30.95
CA GLY A 209 5.65 15.50 -31.24
C GLY A 209 5.22 14.04 -31.11
N THR A 210 6.17 13.18 -30.74
CA THR A 210 5.91 11.75 -30.53
C THR A 210 6.08 11.41 -29.05
N LEU A 211 5.05 10.80 -28.47
CA LEU A 211 5.08 10.21 -27.14
C LEU A 211 5.44 8.73 -27.28
N GLU A 212 6.53 8.33 -26.65
CA GLU A 212 6.99 6.95 -26.66
C GLU A 212 6.47 6.22 -25.42
N LEU A 213 5.77 5.11 -25.65
CA LEU A 213 5.38 4.16 -24.62
C LEU A 213 6.36 3.00 -24.65
N ALA A 214 6.93 2.66 -23.50
CA ALA A 214 7.74 1.46 -23.35
C ALA A 214 7.44 0.75 -22.04
N SER A 215 7.07 -0.52 -22.11
CA SER A 215 6.86 -1.41 -20.96
C SER A 215 7.52 -2.74 -21.28
N HIS A 216 8.12 -3.39 -20.29
CA HIS A 216 8.58 -4.76 -20.46
C HIS A 216 7.40 -5.72 -20.28
N THR A 217 7.56 -6.95 -20.76
CA THR A 217 6.53 -7.97 -20.60
C THR A 217 6.16 -8.11 -19.11
N GLY A 218 4.88 -7.97 -18.75
CA GLY A 218 4.43 -8.10 -17.35
C GLY A 218 4.58 -6.86 -16.47
N ASP A 219 5.07 -5.73 -17.00
CA ASP A 219 4.89 -4.44 -16.35
C ASP A 219 3.39 -4.06 -16.39
N GLN A 220 2.91 -3.42 -15.33
CA GLN A 220 1.54 -2.89 -15.26
C GLN A 220 1.46 -1.43 -15.76
N THR A 221 2.59 -0.84 -16.14
CA THR A 221 2.71 0.58 -16.47
C THR A 221 3.68 0.80 -17.63
N TYR A 222 3.40 1.79 -18.48
CA TYR A 222 4.37 2.29 -19.45
C TYR A 222 5.33 3.30 -18.81
N ALA A 223 6.62 3.16 -19.11
CA ALA A 223 7.56 4.25 -19.07
C ALA A 223 7.25 5.21 -20.24
N LEU A 224 7.09 6.49 -19.91
CA LEU A 224 6.80 7.55 -20.86
C LEU A 224 8.10 8.28 -21.22
N SER A 225 8.34 8.50 -22.52
CA SER A 225 9.47 9.32 -22.98
C SER A 225 9.12 10.09 -24.27
N GLY A 226 10.04 10.94 -24.73
CA GLY A 226 9.78 11.82 -25.87
C GLY A 226 8.95 13.05 -25.50
N ALA A 227 8.00 13.42 -26.36
CA ALA A 227 7.15 14.60 -26.19
C ALA A 227 5.98 14.31 -25.23
N ILE A 228 6.25 14.28 -23.92
CA ILE A 228 5.22 14.09 -22.89
C ILE A 228 4.36 15.36 -22.79
N PRO A 229 3.01 15.24 -22.82
CA PRO A 229 2.14 16.42 -22.76
C PRO A 229 2.20 17.08 -21.37
N GLY A 230 2.26 18.42 -21.35
CA GLY A 230 2.16 19.18 -20.11
C GLY A 230 0.80 18.99 -19.43
N GLN A 231 0.81 18.73 -18.13
CA GLN A 231 -0.36 18.34 -17.33
C GLN A 231 -1.50 19.36 -17.43
N VAL A 232 -1.20 20.64 -17.21
CA VAL A 232 -2.18 21.74 -17.26
C VAL A 232 -2.80 21.86 -18.66
N GLN A 233 -1.98 21.77 -19.71
CA GLN A 233 -2.44 21.94 -21.08
C GLN A 233 -3.35 20.78 -21.50
N ALA A 234 -2.93 19.54 -21.21
CA ALA A 234 -3.71 18.34 -21.53
C ALA A 234 -5.06 18.30 -20.82
N LEU A 235 -5.14 18.70 -19.55
CA LEU A 235 -6.40 18.74 -18.81
C LEU A 235 -7.37 19.83 -19.33
N ARG A 236 -6.83 20.98 -19.77
CA ARG A 236 -7.63 22.10 -20.28
C ARG A 236 -8.10 21.87 -21.71
N GLN A 237 -7.16 21.58 -22.61
CA GLN A 237 -7.40 21.51 -24.06
C GLN A 237 -7.76 20.10 -24.52
N GLY A 238 -7.67 19.11 -23.64
CA GLY A 238 -7.67 17.71 -24.02
C GLY A 238 -6.32 17.30 -24.58
N PHE A 239 -6.14 15.99 -24.72
CA PHE A 239 -4.95 15.42 -25.34
C PHE A 239 -5.34 14.17 -26.10
N SER A 240 -4.84 14.02 -27.33
CA SER A 240 -4.99 12.80 -28.08
C SER A 240 -3.68 12.46 -28.76
N ALA A 241 -3.24 11.22 -28.61
CA ALA A 241 -2.08 10.69 -29.31
C ALA A 241 -2.43 9.32 -29.88
N ARG A 242 -2.00 9.05 -31.12
CA ARG A 242 -2.31 7.80 -31.83
C ARG A 242 -1.01 7.15 -32.31
N GLY A 243 -0.84 5.89 -31.94
CA GLY A 243 0.25 5.02 -32.38
C GLY A 243 -0.23 3.99 -33.40
N ALA A 244 0.58 2.96 -33.58
CA ALA A 244 0.24 1.86 -34.47
C ALA A 244 -0.74 0.86 -33.84
N ARG A 245 -0.70 0.73 -32.50
CA ARG A 245 -1.49 -0.25 -31.74
C ARG A 245 -2.31 0.37 -30.62
N THR A 246 -1.92 1.54 -30.17
CA THR A 246 -2.49 2.21 -29.01
C THR A 246 -2.88 3.64 -29.30
N ALA A 247 -3.73 4.17 -28.44
CA ALA A 247 -4.08 5.57 -28.43
C ALA A 247 -4.30 6.05 -27.00
N ILE A 248 -4.03 7.32 -26.76
CA ILE A 248 -4.35 8.01 -25.51
C ILE A 248 -5.40 9.06 -25.82
N ARG A 249 -6.39 9.20 -24.93
CA ARG A 249 -7.32 10.33 -24.92
C ARG A 249 -7.49 10.85 -23.51
N ILE A 250 -7.33 12.16 -23.37
CA ILE A 250 -7.76 12.96 -22.24
C ILE A 250 -8.81 13.92 -22.78
N ASP A 251 -10.01 13.88 -22.20
CA ASP A 251 -11.07 14.80 -22.58
C ASP A 251 -10.73 16.23 -22.14
N SER A 252 -11.18 17.22 -22.92
CA SER A 252 -10.96 18.63 -22.63
C SER A 252 -11.92 19.17 -21.58
N GLY A 253 -11.63 20.35 -21.04
CA GLY A 253 -12.55 21.05 -20.13
C GLY A 253 -12.69 20.41 -18.76
N ARG A 254 -11.73 19.57 -18.34
CA ARG A 254 -11.72 18.97 -17.00
C ARG A 254 -11.33 20.04 -16.00
N ASP A 255 -12.23 20.33 -15.08
CA ASP A 255 -12.01 21.34 -14.03
C ASP A 255 -12.19 20.82 -12.61
N ILE A 256 -12.53 19.54 -12.46
CA ILE A 256 -12.55 18.80 -11.20
C ILE A 256 -12.00 17.39 -11.45
N LEU A 257 -11.04 16.95 -10.63
CA LEU A 257 -10.50 15.60 -10.60
C LEU A 257 -10.64 15.06 -9.18
N ALA A 258 -11.07 13.80 -9.03
CA ALA A 258 -10.93 13.08 -7.78
C ALA A 258 -9.64 12.27 -7.83
N LEU A 259 -8.92 12.24 -6.71
CA LEU A 259 -7.73 11.45 -6.52
C LEU A 259 -7.93 10.57 -5.30
N ARG A 260 -7.49 9.32 -5.41
CA ARG A 260 -7.47 8.35 -4.33
C ARG A 260 -6.05 7.85 -4.17
N GLU A 261 -5.64 7.54 -2.95
CA GLU A 261 -4.34 6.91 -2.70
C GLU A 261 -4.23 5.60 -3.51
N ASP A 262 -3.23 5.52 -4.38
CA ASP A 262 -2.93 4.36 -5.20
C ASP A 262 -1.54 3.82 -4.89
N PRO A 263 -1.47 2.62 -4.30
CA PRO A 263 -0.20 2.03 -3.95
C PRO A 263 0.68 1.64 -5.14
N VAL A 264 0.10 1.38 -6.31
CA VAL A 264 0.85 0.98 -7.52
C VAL A 264 1.50 2.20 -8.17
N ALA A 265 0.75 3.29 -8.22
CA ALA A 265 1.25 4.54 -8.76
C ALA A 265 2.18 5.28 -7.78
N GLY A 266 2.09 5.02 -6.47
CA GLY A 266 2.98 5.60 -5.45
C GLY A 266 2.53 6.98 -4.95
N GLY A 267 1.24 7.29 -5.01
CA GLY A 267 0.72 8.60 -4.60
C GLY A 267 -0.80 8.67 -4.71
N TRP A 268 -1.35 9.88 -4.65
CA TRP A 268 -2.76 10.13 -4.94
C TRP A 268 -2.96 10.10 -6.45
N THR A 269 -3.69 9.12 -6.95
CA THR A 269 -3.91 8.93 -8.38
C THR A 269 -5.34 9.25 -8.74
N GLU A 270 -5.48 9.89 -9.90
CA GLU A 270 -6.76 10.19 -10.51
C GLU A 270 -7.68 8.96 -10.57
N THR A 271 -8.88 9.12 -10.02
CA THR A 271 -9.94 8.10 -10.06
C THR A 271 -11.20 8.70 -10.65
N GLU A 272 -11.88 7.87 -11.43
CA GLU A 272 -13.21 8.19 -11.94
C GLU A 272 -14.29 7.71 -10.97
N VAL A 273 -13.94 6.97 -9.92
CA VAL A 273 -14.89 6.35 -9.00
C VAL A 273 -14.74 6.92 -7.60
N LEU A 274 -15.86 7.41 -7.05
CA LEU A 274 -16.03 7.69 -5.64
C LEU A 274 -16.81 6.57 -4.97
N ASP A 275 -16.44 6.33 -3.72
CA ASP A 275 -17.06 5.39 -2.80
C ASP A 275 -17.12 6.06 -1.43
N VAL A 276 -17.97 5.55 -0.56
CA VAL A 276 -18.06 6.02 0.81
C VAL A 276 -16.92 5.44 1.65
N PHE A 277 -16.45 6.25 2.58
CA PHE A 277 -15.48 5.93 3.63
C PHE A 277 -14.06 5.60 3.14
N GLU A 278 -13.80 5.85 1.87
CA GLU A 278 -12.46 6.07 1.33
C GLU A 278 -12.09 7.55 1.44
N TYR A 279 -10.79 7.83 1.49
CA TYR A 279 -10.28 9.19 1.48
C TYR A 279 -10.00 9.65 0.06
N TYR A 280 -10.32 10.91 -0.22
CA TYR A 280 -10.14 11.55 -1.51
C TYR A 280 -9.51 12.93 -1.37
N LEU A 281 -8.66 13.27 -2.33
CA LEU A 281 -8.33 14.65 -2.64
C LEU A 281 -9.09 15.05 -3.91
N PHE A 282 -9.53 16.30 -3.99
CA PHE A 282 -9.99 16.85 -5.25
C PHE A 282 -9.05 17.94 -5.72
N LEU A 283 -8.61 17.82 -6.97
CA LEU A 283 -8.00 18.92 -7.70
C LEU A 283 -9.08 19.64 -8.48
N PHE A 284 -9.09 20.97 -8.43
CA PHE A 284 -10.05 21.76 -9.20
C PHE A 284 -9.50 23.11 -9.63
N THR A 285 -10.06 23.69 -10.67
CA THR A 285 -9.76 25.05 -11.11
C THR A 285 -10.77 26.04 -10.53
N PRO A 286 -10.54 27.37 -10.63
CA PRO A 286 -11.53 28.36 -10.24
C PRO A 286 -12.91 28.19 -10.92
N SER A 287 -12.97 27.65 -12.15
CA SER A 287 -14.26 27.39 -12.81
C SER A 287 -15.02 26.20 -12.22
N GLY A 288 -14.28 25.20 -11.72
CA GLY A 288 -14.85 24.01 -11.09
C GLY A 288 -15.26 24.22 -9.63
N GLN A 289 -14.77 25.29 -8.98
CA GLN A 289 -14.95 25.52 -7.54
C GLN A 289 -16.42 25.51 -7.11
N SER A 290 -17.29 26.27 -7.78
CA SER A 290 -18.71 26.35 -7.37
C SER A 290 -19.43 25.00 -7.51
N ARG A 291 -19.10 24.21 -8.54
CA ARG A 291 -19.64 22.86 -8.72
C ARG A 291 -19.14 21.91 -7.64
N LEU A 292 -17.85 21.93 -7.34
CA LEU A 292 -17.28 21.11 -6.27
C LEU A 292 -17.86 21.51 -4.91
N GLN A 293 -18.00 22.80 -4.63
CA GLN A 293 -18.57 23.29 -3.37
C GLN A 293 -20.03 22.84 -3.20
N ASN A 294 -20.84 22.94 -4.26
CA ASN A 294 -22.22 22.45 -4.23
C ASN A 294 -22.27 20.94 -4.05
N PHE A 295 -21.44 20.19 -4.77
CA PHE A 295 -21.32 18.74 -4.61
C PHE A 295 -20.96 18.33 -3.17
N LEU A 296 -19.94 18.95 -2.59
CA LEU A 296 -19.52 18.65 -1.21
C LEU A 296 -20.60 19.00 -0.20
N LYS A 297 -21.27 20.16 -0.36
CA LYS A 297 -22.38 20.58 0.49
C LYS A 297 -23.55 19.58 0.41
N ASP A 298 -23.90 19.17 -0.80
CA ASP A 298 -24.97 18.21 -1.06
C ASP A 298 -24.66 16.81 -0.52
N ALA A 299 -23.39 16.44 -0.50
CA ALA A 299 -22.89 15.22 0.11
C ALA A 299 -22.73 15.31 1.65
N GLY A 300 -23.17 16.42 2.27
CA GLY A 300 -23.14 16.63 3.72
C GLY A 300 -21.79 17.09 4.27
N LEU A 301 -20.83 17.44 3.41
CA LEU A 301 -19.52 17.92 3.80
C LEU A 301 -19.47 19.45 3.89
N ARG A 302 -18.63 19.96 4.78
CA ARG A 302 -18.39 21.41 4.89
C ARG A 302 -17.40 21.86 3.83
N TRP A 303 -17.65 23.04 3.27
CA TRP A 303 -16.65 23.73 2.47
C TRP A 303 -15.45 24.13 3.33
N TYR A 304 -14.29 24.21 2.70
CA TYR A 304 -13.01 24.52 3.33
C TYR A 304 -12.29 25.59 2.51
N GLN A 305 -11.23 26.17 3.07
CA GLN A 305 -10.39 27.11 2.34
C GLN A 305 -9.37 26.34 1.48
N PRO A 306 -9.40 26.47 0.14
CA PRO A 306 -8.48 25.71 -0.70
C PRO A 306 -7.03 26.13 -0.60
N GLU A 307 -6.16 25.13 -0.77
CA GLU A 307 -4.72 25.31 -0.88
C GLU A 307 -4.30 25.29 -2.35
N GLY A 308 -3.15 25.91 -2.64
CA GLY A 308 -2.55 25.83 -3.97
C GLY A 308 -2.08 24.42 -4.27
N ALA A 309 -2.47 23.87 -5.42
CA ALA A 309 -1.94 22.60 -5.89
C ALA A 309 -0.57 22.80 -6.57
N PRO A 310 0.28 21.77 -6.64
CA PRO A 310 1.52 21.76 -7.48
C PRO A 310 1.23 21.76 -9.00
N LEU A 311 0.05 22.20 -9.40
CA LEU A 311 -0.41 22.26 -10.78
C LEU A 311 -0.89 23.71 -11.05
N PRO A 312 -0.20 24.50 -11.87
CA PRO A 312 -0.50 25.93 -12.03
C PRO A 312 -1.96 26.23 -12.37
N GLY A 313 -2.60 27.07 -11.57
CA GLY A 313 -4.01 27.46 -11.72
C GLY A 313 -5.01 26.43 -11.20
N TRP A 314 -4.55 25.42 -10.45
CA TRP A 314 -5.38 24.46 -9.74
C TRP A 314 -5.24 24.60 -8.22
N GLN A 315 -6.26 24.14 -7.53
CA GLN A 315 -6.38 24.09 -6.09
C GLN A 315 -6.65 22.66 -5.64
N VAL A 316 -6.35 22.36 -4.37
CA VAL A 316 -6.53 21.03 -3.78
C VAL A 316 -7.39 21.10 -2.51
N THR A 317 -8.21 20.07 -2.28
CA THR A 317 -8.90 19.86 -1.00
C THR A 317 -7.96 19.33 0.08
N PRO A 318 -8.28 19.46 1.39
CA PRO A 318 -7.79 18.51 2.37
C PRO A 318 -8.32 17.10 2.05
N GLU A 319 -7.85 16.08 2.77
CA GLU A 319 -8.42 14.74 2.67
C GLU A 319 -9.89 14.76 3.09
N LEU A 320 -10.77 14.34 2.17
CA LEU A 320 -12.21 14.26 2.37
C LEU A 320 -12.64 12.80 2.40
N GLN A 321 -13.63 12.51 3.24
CA GLN A 321 -14.24 11.19 3.34
C GLN A 321 -15.77 11.35 3.33
N PHE A 322 -16.43 10.62 2.43
CA PHE A 322 -17.90 10.56 2.40
C PHE A 322 -18.38 9.48 3.36
N THR A 323 -19.42 9.73 4.15
CA THR A 323 -19.92 8.75 5.14
C THR A 323 -21.36 8.31 4.90
N ASP A 324 -22.06 8.98 3.99
CA ASP A 324 -23.44 8.69 3.64
C ASP A 324 -23.53 8.39 2.14
N GLU A 325 -23.85 7.13 1.83
CA GLU A 325 -23.89 6.64 0.46
C GLU A 325 -25.07 7.21 -0.32
N ALA A 326 -26.22 7.35 0.33
CA ALA A 326 -27.40 7.92 -0.29
C ALA A 326 -27.18 9.41 -0.59
N ALA A 327 -26.56 10.14 0.35
CA ALA A 327 -26.17 11.54 0.12
C ALA A 327 -25.13 11.67 -0.99
N LEU A 328 -24.10 10.83 -1.02
CA LEU A 328 -23.07 10.83 -2.08
C LEU A 328 -23.70 10.54 -3.46
N ALA A 329 -24.54 9.51 -3.57
CA ALA A 329 -25.23 9.17 -4.80
C ALA A 329 -26.13 10.31 -5.30
N ALA A 330 -26.91 10.90 -4.38
CA ALA A 330 -27.80 12.00 -4.69
C ALA A 330 -27.01 13.25 -5.11
N ALA A 331 -25.92 13.58 -4.41
CA ALA A 331 -25.04 14.69 -4.75
C ALA A 331 -24.38 14.50 -6.12
N MET A 332 -23.85 13.30 -6.41
CA MET A 332 -23.25 12.98 -7.71
C MET A 332 -24.23 13.14 -8.87
N SER A 333 -25.49 12.76 -8.69
CA SER A 333 -26.53 12.91 -9.72
C SER A 333 -26.84 14.37 -10.06
N ARG A 334 -26.63 15.30 -9.11
CA ARG A 334 -26.90 16.74 -9.28
C ARG A 334 -25.67 17.57 -9.64
N ALA A 335 -24.48 17.07 -9.32
CA ALA A 335 -23.24 17.84 -9.41
C ALA A 335 -22.84 18.22 -10.85
N GLY A 336 -23.32 17.48 -11.85
CA GLY A 336 -22.93 17.68 -13.25
C GLY A 336 -21.43 17.44 -13.49
N ILE A 337 -20.79 16.62 -12.66
CA ILE A 337 -19.39 16.23 -12.80
C ILE A 337 -19.34 14.96 -13.62
N HIS A 338 -18.96 15.07 -14.89
CA HIS A 338 -19.09 13.97 -15.86
C HIS A 338 -17.95 12.95 -15.82
N ASN A 339 -16.78 13.33 -15.31
CA ASN A 339 -15.60 12.48 -15.25
C ASN A 339 -15.47 11.70 -13.94
N ILE A 340 -16.48 11.74 -13.09
CA ILE A 340 -16.51 11.06 -11.79
C ILE A 340 -17.88 10.39 -11.65
N ARG A 341 -17.90 9.15 -11.18
CA ARG A 341 -19.11 8.35 -10.93
C ARG A 341 -19.10 7.82 -9.52
N ASN A 342 -20.28 7.67 -8.93
CA ASN A 342 -20.44 6.89 -7.71
C ASN A 342 -20.56 5.40 -8.07
N MET A 343 -19.85 4.55 -7.35
CA MET A 343 -20.08 3.11 -7.38
C MET A 343 -20.82 2.72 -6.08
N PRO A 344 -22.16 2.58 -6.09
CA PRO A 344 -22.90 2.25 -4.87
C PRO A 344 -22.41 0.94 -4.26
N GLY A 345 -22.14 1.01 -2.95
CA GLY A 345 -21.45 0.05 -2.12
C GLY A 345 -22.34 -1.12 -1.73
N ARG A 346 -22.51 -2.09 -2.63
CA ARG A 346 -23.00 -3.43 -2.27
C ARG A 346 -21.92 -4.31 -1.61
N ARG A 347 -20.89 -3.71 -1.02
CA ARG A 347 -19.67 -4.41 -0.59
C ARG A 347 -19.32 -4.12 0.86
N LEU A 348 -18.89 -5.18 1.56
CA LEU A 348 -18.24 -5.06 2.85
C LEU A 348 -16.95 -4.25 2.72
N SER A 349 -16.72 -3.31 3.63
CA SER A 349 -15.49 -2.51 3.65
C SER A 349 -14.82 -2.51 5.03
N LEU A 350 -13.49 -2.49 5.03
CA LEU A 350 -12.63 -2.58 6.21
C LEU A 350 -12.08 -1.20 6.59
N ARG A 351 -12.20 -0.81 7.86
CA ARG A 351 -11.98 0.57 8.33
C ARG A 351 -11.20 0.62 9.63
N ASN A 352 -10.64 1.78 9.97
CA ASN A 352 -10.10 2.11 11.30
C ASN A 352 -9.05 1.17 11.93
N GLY A 353 -8.63 0.10 11.26
CA GLY A 353 -7.62 -0.82 11.79
C GLY A 353 -6.22 -0.23 11.63
N LEU A 354 -5.30 -0.47 12.54
CA LEU A 354 -3.89 -0.07 12.42
C LEU A 354 -3.23 -0.91 11.32
N ARG A 355 -3.08 -0.34 10.11
CA ARG A 355 -2.45 -1.04 9.00
C ARG A 355 -0.96 -1.16 9.26
N VAL A 356 -0.40 -2.33 8.99
CA VAL A 356 1.04 -2.52 9.07
C VAL A 356 1.66 -1.88 7.83
N LYS A 357 2.43 -0.80 8.01
CA LYS A 357 3.11 -0.09 6.91
C LYS A 357 4.35 -0.89 6.50
N LYS A 358 4.21 -1.74 5.48
CA LYS A 358 5.34 -2.32 4.73
C LYS A 358 4.96 -2.36 3.26
N GLU A 359 5.03 -1.20 2.62
CA GLU A 359 5.18 -1.07 1.16
C GLU A 359 4.12 -1.86 0.34
N TRP A 360 2.85 -1.63 0.70
CA TRP A 360 1.73 -1.40 -0.23
C TRP A 360 1.31 -2.49 -1.25
N HIS A 361 1.42 -3.79 -0.91
CA HIS A 361 0.86 -4.87 -1.75
C HIS A 361 -0.35 -5.64 -1.18
N GLN A 362 -0.85 -5.31 0.01
CA GLN A 362 -2.13 -5.83 0.50
C GLN A 362 -2.94 -4.73 1.18
N ARG A 363 -4.10 -4.39 0.60
CA ARG A 363 -5.02 -3.35 1.11
C ARG A 363 -5.62 -3.69 2.49
N SER A 364 -5.49 -4.95 2.96
CA SER A 364 -6.22 -5.50 4.11
C SER A 364 -5.35 -6.13 5.21
N LEU A 365 -4.08 -5.75 5.38
CA LEU A 365 -3.22 -6.24 6.47
C LEU A 365 -3.19 -5.25 7.66
N PHE A 366 -3.47 -5.76 8.87
CA PHE A 366 -3.61 -4.98 10.10
C PHE A 366 -2.83 -5.62 11.26
N LEU A 367 -2.47 -4.81 12.25
CA LEU A 367 -1.78 -5.28 13.46
C LEU A 367 -2.77 -5.97 14.39
N LEU A 368 -2.36 -7.05 15.06
CA LEU A 368 -3.09 -7.67 16.17
C LEU A 368 -3.25 -6.66 17.32
N GLY A 369 -4.47 -6.47 17.81
CA GLY A 369 -4.84 -5.37 18.73
C GLY A 369 -5.14 -4.04 18.04
N GLY A 370 -4.95 -3.96 16.72
CA GLY A 370 -5.31 -2.85 15.83
C GLY A 370 -6.22 -3.31 14.70
N GLU A 371 -7.14 -4.24 14.98
CA GLU A 371 -8.06 -4.82 14.00
C GLU A 371 -8.90 -3.76 13.27
N PRO A 372 -9.26 -3.99 11.99
CA PRO A 372 -10.19 -3.12 11.31
C PRO A 372 -11.60 -3.29 11.84
N ASP A 373 -12.34 -2.19 11.89
CA ASP A 373 -13.79 -2.22 11.96
C ASP A 373 -14.36 -2.59 10.59
N VAL A 374 -15.57 -3.16 10.55
CA VAL A 374 -16.26 -3.56 9.33
C VAL A 374 -17.45 -2.67 9.13
N MET A 375 -17.61 -2.11 7.94
CA MET A 375 -18.88 -1.52 7.55
C MET A 375 -19.69 -2.48 6.70
N VAL A 376 -20.93 -2.62 7.11
CA VAL A 376 -21.92 -3.49 6.51
C VAL A 376 -23.00 -2.64 5.81
N PRO A 377 -23.18 -2.81 4.48
CA PRO A 377 -24.28 -2.21 3.72
C PRO A 377 -25.65 -2.51 4.33
N GLN A 378 -26.62 -1.60 4.17
CA GLN A 378 -27.92 -1.67 4.84
C GLN A 378 -28.66 -3.00 4.57
N GLU A 379 -28.56 -3.51 3.35
CA GLU A 379 -29.16 -4.77 2.89
C GLU A 379 -28.62 -6.01 3.64
N PHE A 380 -27.46 -5.91 4.29
CA PHE A 380 -26.82 -7.00 5.01
C PHE A 380 -26.84 -6.83 6.53
N ARG A 381 -27.52 -5.80 7.07
CA ARG A 381 -27.54 -5.54 8.52
C ARG A 381 -28.48 -6.44 9.32
N ALA A 382 -29.33 -7.24 8.66
CA ALA A 382 -30.20 -8.15 9.39
C ALA A 382 -29.39 -9.23 10.13
N PRO A 383 -29.82 -9.67 11.33
CA PRO A 383 -29.09 -10.66 12.12
C PRO A 383 -28.78 -11.93 11.33
N GLY A 384 -27.53 -12.39 11.41
CA GLY A 384 -27.07 -13.63 10.77
C GLY A 384 -26.71 -13.51 9.28
N LEU A 385 -26.88 -12.34 8.65
CA LEU A 385 -26.48 -12.14 7.26
C LEU A 385 -24.99 -11.87 7.07
N VAL A 386 -24.29 -11.45 8.13
CA VAL A 386 -22.84 -11.24 8.11
C VAL A 386 -22.17 -12.28 8.99
N THR A 387 -21.11 -12.90 8.48
CA THR A 387 -20.25 -13.76 9.31
C THR A 387 -18.81 -13.28 9.27
N LEU A 388 -18.08 -13.50 10.36
CA LEU A 388 -16.64 -13.37 10.47
C LEU A 388 -16.08 -14.76 10.77
N ASP A 389 -15.26 -15.29 9.88
CA ASP A 389 -14.70 -16.64 9.94
C ASP A 389 -15.79 -17.72 10.10
N GLY A 390 -16.92 -17.51 9.40
CA GLY A 390 -18.10 -18.38 9.45
C GLY A 390 -18.93 -18.24 10.72
N GLN A 391 -18.51 -17.44 11.70
CA GLN A 391 -19.29 -17.15 12.90
C GLN A 391 -20.18 -15.93 12.69
N PRO A 392 -21.47 -15.98 13.09
CA PRO A 392 -22.37 -14.83 12.97
C PRO A 392 -21.78 -13.58 13.63
N LEU A 393 -21.67 -12.51 12.84
CA LEU A 393 -21.17 -11.23 13.30
C LEU A 393 -22.35 -10.32 13.61
N ALA A 394 -22.47 -9.86 14.85
CA ALA A 394 -23.49 -8.88 15.22
C ALA A 394 -23.22 -7.54 14.52
N VAL A 395 -24.20 -7.04 13.79
CA VAL A 395 -24.13 -5.79 13.05
C VAL A 395 -25.03 -4.75 13.73
N PRO A 396 -24.48 -3.64 14.25
CA PRO A 396 -25.29 -2.57 14.82
C PRO A 396 -26.13 -1.86 13.75
N ALA A 397 -27.13 -1.07 14.17
CA ALA A 397 -28.03 -0.37 13.25
C ALA A 397 -27.29 0.62 12.31
N ASP A 398 -26.19 1.21 12.78
CA ASP A 398 -25.33 2.09 11.99
C ASP A 398 -24.43 1.35 10.98
N GLY A 399 -24.38 0.02 11.04
CA GLY A 399 -23.62 -0.85 10.15
C GLY A 399 -22.14 -1.01 10.49
N LEU A 400 -21.62 -0.31 11.51
CA LEU A 400 -20.20 -0.37 11.87
C LEU A 400 -19.94 -1.40 12.97
N THR A 401 -19.37 -2.55 12.61
CA THR A 401 -18.97 -3.56 13.58
C THR A 401 -17.50 -3.41 13.96
N VAL A 402 -17.25 -3.09 15.23
CA VAL A 402 -15.89 -3.03 15.79
C VAL A 402 -15.34 -4.44 16.00
N LEU A 403 -14.20 -4.76 15.39
CA LEU A 403 -13.54 -6.06 15.57
C LEU A 403 -12.45 -6.06 16.64
N ARG A 404 -12.01 -4.88 17.07
CA ARG A 404 -10.97 -4.71 18.10
C ARG A 404 -11.42 -5.30 19.44
N GLY A 405 -10.49 -5.99 20.10
CA GLY A 405 -10.74 -6.60 21.41
C GLY A 405 -11.65 -7.83 21.38
N LYS A 406 -12.06 -8.31 20.20
CA LYS A 406 -12.81 -9.58 20.05
C LYS A 406 -11.93 -10.84 20.17
N GLY A 407 -10.65 -10.68 20.52
CA GLY A 407 -9.72 -11.81 20.67
C GLY A 407 -9.46 -12.56 19.37
N LEU A 408 -9.49 -11.84 18.23
CA LEU A 408 -9.15 -12.43 16.94
C LEU A 408 -7.71 -12.93 16.97
N ALA A 409 -7.50 -14.14 16.47
CA ALA A 409 -6.16 -14.72 16.38
C ALA A 409 -5.35 -14.04 15.25
N PRO A 410 -4.01 -14.03 15.29
CA PRO A 410 -3.22 -13.67 14.13
C PRO A 410 -3.57 -14.56 12.92
N GLY A 411 -3.67 -13.98 11.73
CA GLY A 411 -3.96 -14.70 10.51
C GLY A 411 -5.02 -14.05 9.63
N ARG A 412 -5.50 -14.79 8.63
CA ARG A 412 -6.57 -14.35 7.73
C ARG A 412 -7.90 -14.40 8.46
N HIS A 413 -8.67 -13.35 8.27
CA HIS A 413 -10.07 -13.26 8.65
C HIS A 413 -10.93 -13.02 7.43
N VAL A 414 -12.08 -13.65 7.40
CA VAL A 414 -13.01 -13.62 6.27
C VAL A 414 -14.35 -13.11 6.73
N LEU A 415 -14.80 -12.02 6.13
CA LEU A 415 -16.15 -11.50 6.27
C LEU A 415 -16.98 -11.96 5.09
N THR A 416 -18.18 -12.46 5.34
CA THR A 416 -19.14 -12.77 4.27
C THR A 416 -20.45 -12.06 4.52
N ALA A 417 -21.06 -11.53 3.47
CA ALA A 417 -22.38 -10.91 3.50
C ALA A 417 -23.07 -11.04 2.13
N GLY A 418 -24.26 -11.64 2.10
CA GLY A 418 -25.06 -11.74 0.87
C GLY A 418 -24.34 -12.34 -0.34
N GLY A 419 -23.47 -13.33 -0.12
CA GLY A 419 -22.66 -13.96 -1.17
C GLY A 419 -21.40 -13.19 -1.57
N SER A 420 -21.14 -12.02 -0.98
CA SER A 420 -19.89 -11.27 -1.13
C SER A 420 -18.92 -11.59 0.01
N GLU A 421 -17.65 -11.80 -0.31
CA GLU A 421 -16.58 -12.06 0.65
C GLU A 421 -15.60 -10.87 0.69
N ALA A 422 -15.18 -10.47 1.90
CA ALA A 422 -14.07 -9.53 2.10
C ALA A 422 -13.13 -10.11 3.14
N SER A 423 -11.83 -10.19 2.85
CA SER A 423 -10.85 -10.71 3.82
C SER A 423 -9.83 -9.68 4.26
N PHE A 424 -9.38 -9.81 5.51
CA PHE A 424 -8.29 -9.06 6.09
C PHE A 424 -7.35 -9.97 6.86
N TYR A 425 -6.19 -9.47 7.26
CA TYR A 425 -5.17 -10.23 7.97
C TYR A 425 -4.75 -9.49 9.23
N LEU A 426 -4.52 -10.23 10.31
CA LEU A 426 -3.97 -9.74 11.56
C LEU A 426 -2.57 -10.30 11.80
N GLU A 427 -1.63 -9.45 12.17
CA GLU A 427 -0.24 -9.85 12.42
C GLU A 427 0.17 -9.51 13.85
N HIS A 428 0.76 -10.48 14.56
CA HIS A 428 1.33 -10.27 15.89
C HIS A 428 2.62 -9.44 15.76
N ARG A 429 2.79 -8.42 16.59
CA ARG A 429 4.10 -7.77 16.71
C ARG A 429 5.07 -8.75 17.38
N ALA A 430 6.23 -9.01 16.77
CA ALA A 430 7.33 -9.69 17.44
C ALA A 430 7.75 -8.88 18.67
N GLU A 431 7.83 -9.52 19.83
CA GLU A 431 8.42 -8.91 21.02
C GLU A 431 9.86 -8.48 20.69
N PRO A 432 10.31 -7.28 21.10
CA PRO A 432 11.69 -6.89 20.86
C PRO A 432 12.58 -7.80 21.71
N GLU A 433 13.46 -8.58 21.08
CA GLU A 433 14.51 -9.33 21.78
C GLU A 433 15.25 -8.42 22.77
N GLU A 434 15.43 -8.92 24.00
CA GLU A 434 16.16 -8.27 25.09
C GLU A 434 17.49 -7.73 24.57
N GLY A 435 17.55 -6.41 24.38
CA GLY A 435 18.80 -5.74 24.10
C GLY A 435 19.56 -5.58 25.38
N SER A 436 20.75 -6.17 25.44
CA SER A 436 21.78 -5.92 26.43
C SER A 436 21.70 -4.49 26.97
N ALA A 437 21.49 -4.38 28.29
CA ALA A 437 21.27 -3.13 28.98
C ALA A 437 22.37 -2.12 28.62
N ALA A 438 21.99 -1.06 27.90
CA ALA A 438 22.86 0.10 27.74
C ALA A 438 23.15 0.65 29.14
N GLY A 439 24.44 0.87 29.42
CA GLY A 439 24.97 1.12 30.76
C GLY A 439 24.20 2.17 31.56
N SER A 440 24.07 1.92 32.86
CA SER A 440 23.56 2.89 33.83
C SER A 440 24.34 4.20 33.73
N PHE A 441 23.69 5.24 33.24
CA PHE A 441 24.20 6.61 33.31
C PHE A 441 23.84 7.19 34.67
N SER A 442 24.76 7.15 35.63
CA SER A 442 24.68 7.97 36.85
C SER A 442 25.61 9.16 36.71
N GLY A 443 25.07 10.31 36.30
CA GLY A 443 25.84 11.54 36.13
C GLY A 443 25.07 12.76 36.61
N THR A 444 25.77 13.65 37.31
CA THR A 444 25.35 14.97 37.82
C THR A 444 24.61 15.82 36.78
N PRO A 445 23.82 16.84 37.20
CA PRO A 445 22.79 17.52 36.38
C PRO A 445 23.30 18.42 35.23
N ALA A 446 24.57 18.30 34.85
CA ALA A 446 25.15 18.90 33.66
C ALA A 446 25.87 17.85 32.80
N SER A 447 25.36 16.62 32.78
CA SER A 447 25.96 15.53 32.03
C SER A 447 25.62 15.63 30.53
N THR A 448 26.66 15.76 29.73
CA THR A 448 26.59 15.54 28.28
C THR A 448 26.33 14.06 28.03
N LEU A 449 25.20 13.73 27.41
CA LEU A 449 24.76 12.37 27.08
C LEU A 449 25.10 12.02 25.64
N VAL A 450 25.32 10.73 25.37
CA VAL A 450 25.55 10.21 24.03
C VAL A 450 24.28 9.50 23.55
N VAL A 451 23.64 10.04 22.51
CA VAL A 451 22.31 9.60 22.05
C VAL A 451 22.39 9.05 20.63
N PRO A 452 21.90 7.83 20.37
CA PRO A 452 21.87 7.25 19.03
C PRO A 452 20.95 8.06 18.09
N LEU A 453 21.44 8.35 16.89
CA LEU A 453 20.75 9.14 15.86
C LEU A 453 19.93 8.28 14.89
N ASN A 454 20.02 6.96 15.02
CA ASN A 454 19.31 5.98 14.19
C ASN A 454 17.86 5.76 14.62
N GLY A 455 17.21 6.75 15.22
CA GLY A 455 15.89 6.62 15.86
C GLY A 455 15.31 7.93 16.38
N ASP A 456 14.07 7.91 16.88
CA ASP A 456 13.48 9.02 17.63
C ASP A 456 14.09 9.05 19.03
N ALA A 457 14.50 10.23 19.51
CA ALA A 457 15.07 10.38 20.83
C ALA A 457 14.45 11.60 21.50
N ARG A 458 13.87 11.40 22.69
CA ARG A 458 13.16 12.45 23.41
C ARG A 458 13.48 12.39 24.90
N PHE A 459 13.61 13.56 25.51
CA PHE A 459 13.63 13.67 26.96
C PHE A 459 12.20 13.69 27.48
N LEU A 460 11.91 12.99 28.58
CA LEU A 460 10.64 13.08 29.29
C LEU A 460 10.81 13.87 30.58
N THR A 461 9.84 14.73 30.89
CA THR A 461 9.79 15.49 32.15
C THR A 461 8.86 14.84 33.17
N ALA A 462 8.90 15.29 34.43
CA ALA A 462 8.00 14.81 35.47
C ALA A 462 6.50 15.00 35.14
N GLN A 463 6.17 16.01 34.33
CA GLN A 463 4.80 16.32 33.92
C GLN A 463 4.30 15.48 32.73
N GLY A 464 5.06 14.48 32.30
CA GLY A 464 4.70 13.63 31.16
C GLY A 464 4.84 14.33 29.80
N ARG A 465 5.50 15.49 29.74
CA ARG A 465 5.84 16.16 28.47
C ARG A 465 7.12 15.56 27.89
N PHE A 466 7.35 15.79 26.60
CA PHE A 466 8.60 15.44 25.96
C PHE A 466 9.30 16.65 25.35
N LEU A 467 10.63 16.60 25.31
CA LEU A 467 11.49 17.54 24.59
C LEU A 467 12.25 16.78 23.50
N THR A 468 12.29 17.32 22.30
CA THR A 468 13.01 16.70 21.17
C THR A 468 14.50 16.86 21.36
N VAL A 469 15.27 15.78 21.15
CA VAL A 469 16.73 15.87 21.11
C VAL A 469 17.15 16.54 19.79
N PRO A 470 17.83 17.71 19.83
CA PRO A 470 18.26 18.39 18.62
C PRO A 470 19.28 17.52 17.87
N ARG A 471 18.97 17.17 16.62
CA ARG A 471 19.89 16.38 15.79
C ARG A 471 20.94 17.30 15.17
N PRO A 472 22.25 17.03 15.36
CA PRO A 472 23.29 17.74 14.64
C PRO A 472 23.13 17.47 13.13
N ARG A 473 23.31 18.52 12.33
CA ARG A 473 23.18 18.45 10.88
C ARG A 473 24.37 17.69 10.30
N GLU A 474 24.13 16.60 9.58
CA GLU A 474 25.19 15.83 8.93
C GLU A 474 25.92 16.70 7.88
N PRO A 475 27.26 16.58 7.72
CA PRO A 475 28.00 17.27 6.67
C PRO A 475 27.61 16.76 5.27
N GLY A 476 27.45 17.67 4.31
CA GLY A 476 26.95 17.34 2.96
C GLY A 476 27.74 16.27 2.20
N TRP A 477 29.05 16.17 2.42
CA TRP A 477 29.88 15.19 1.71
C TRP A 477 29.69 13.73 2.18
N TRP A 478 29.38 13.51 3.47
CA TRP A 478 29.12 12.16 4.02
C TRP A 478 27.80 11.64 3.48
N GLN A 479 26.87 12.58 3.37
CA GLN A 479 25.67 12.34 2.63
C GLN A 479 26.09 11.87 1.22
N GLU A 480 26.88 12.64 0.50
CA GLU A 480 27.20 12.36 -0.89
C GLU A 480 27.82 10.98 -1.22
N ARG A 481 28.54 10.29 -0.31
CA ARG A 481 29.45 9.18 -0.73
C ARG A 481 29.20 7.75 -0.24
N ALA A 482 28.60 7.50 0.92
CA ALA A 482 28.38 6.13 1.41
C ALA A 482 26.96 5.96 1.97
N PRO A 483 25.97 5.97 1.08
CA PRO A 483 24.60 6.18 1.51
C PRO A 483 23.99 4.95 2.22
N LEU A 484 24.63 3.76 2.17
CA LEU A 484 24.41 2.55 3.03
C LEU A 484 24.73 2.77 4.51
N LEU A 485 25.30 3.94 4.87
CA LEU A 485 25.87 4.28 6.19
C LEU A 485 25.33 5.62 6.75
N ARG A 486 24.21 6.14 6.22
CA ARG A 486 23.57 7.42 6.62
C ARG A 486 22.51 7.26 7.71
N GLY A 487 22.34 8.27 8.57
CA GLY A 487 21.34 8.26 9.64
C GLY A 487 21.58 7.17 10.69
N GLY A 488 22.84 6.85 10.93
CA GLY A 488 23.38 6.05 12.02
C GLY A 488 24.52 6.81 12.72
N GLY A 489 24.79 6.51 13.99
CA GLY A 489 25.80 7.20 14.81
C GLY A 489 25.24 7.72 16.14
N THR A 490 26.04 8.47 16.91
CA THR A 490 25.63 9.03 18.21
C THR A 490 25.93 10.53 18.30
N ALA A 491 25.03 11.32 18.87
CA ALA A 491 25.23 12.74 19.16
C ALA A 491 25.48 12.99 20.66
N ARG A 492 26.38 13.92 20.97
CA ARG A 492 26.54 14.44 22.34
C ARG A 492 25.55 15.56 22.57
N VAL A 493 24.67 15.41 23.55
CA VAL A 493 23.62 16.38 23.88
C VAL A 493 23.57 16.63 25.37
N THR A 494 23.41 17.89 25.76
CA THR A 494 23.26 18.26 27.18
C THR A 494 21.81 18.00 27.59
N ALA A 495 21.62 17.23 28.66
CA ALA A 495 20.29 17.00 29.21
C ALA A 495 19.69 18.31 29.74
N PRO A 496 18.46 18.68 29.34
CA PRO A 496 17.75 19.79 29.94
C PRO A 496 17.56 19.59 31.46
N PRO A 497 17.59 20.66 32.27
CA PRO A 497 17.47 20.54 33.73
C PRO A 497 16.13 19.97 34.20
N GLU A 498 15.10 19.94 33.37
CA GLU A 498 13.77 19.37 33.64
C GLU A 498 13.61 17.91 33.18
N ALA A 499 14.62 17.34 32.49
CA ALA A 499 14.57 15.99 31.96
C ALA A 499 14.75 14.94 33.08
N VAL A 500 13.79 14.04 33.19
CA VAL A 500 13.81 12.90 34.13
C VAL A 500 14.27 11.63 33.42
N TRP A 501 13.79 11.40 32.20
CA TRP A 501 14.14 10.24 31.39
C TRP A 501 14.64 10.65 30.01
N LEU A 502 15.52 9.84 29.44
CA LEU A 502 15.79 9.82 28.01
C LEU A 502 15.15 8.57 27.43
N VAL A 503 14.29 8.75 26.42
CA VAL A 503 13.68 7.65 25.68
C VAL A 503 14.25 7.68 24.27
N THR A 504 14.80 6.55 23.83
CA THR A 504 15.27 6.37 22.46
C THR A 504 14.48 5.24 21.82
N ILE A 505 13.93 5.48 20.64
CA ILE A 505 13.19 4.53 19.82
C ILE A 505 13.98 4.39 18.53
N SER A 506 14.69 3.28 18.36
CA SER A 506 15.43 3.02 17.12
C SER A 506 14.50 3.06 15.90
N LYS A 507 15.06 3.18 14.69
CA LYS A 507 14.35 3.00 13.42
C LYS A 507 13.63 1.65 13.33
N THR A 508 14.08 0.62 14.07
CA THR A 508 13.44 -0.69 14.18
C THR A 508 12.32 -0.74 15.22
N GLY A 509 12.02 0.37 15.90
CA GLY A 509 10.99 0.48 16.93
C GLY A 509 11.39 -0.12 18.27
N LYS A 510 12.65 -0.57 18.42
CA LYS A 510 13.21 -1.00 19.71
C LYS A 510 13.39 0.25 20.56
N CYS A 511 12.71 0.28 21.69
CA CYS A 511 12.74 1.41 22.58
C CYS A 511 13.64 1.09 23.79
N ALA A 512 14.38 2.08 24.25
CA ALA A 512 15.23 2.03 25.42
C ALA A 512 15.02 3.29 26.25
N VAL A 513 15.06 3.15 27.56
CA VAL A 513 14.83 4.24 28.50
C VAL A 513 15.99 4.32 29.48
N ALA A 514 16.53 5.52 29.66
CA ALA A 514 17.59 5.80 30.61
C ALA A 514 17.10 6.82 31.63
N LEU A 515 17.29 6.53 32.92
CA LEU A 515 17.01 7.47 34.00
C LEU A 515 18.11 8.54 34.03
N LEU A 516 17.70 9.81 33.96
CA LEU A 516 18.61 10.96 34.05
C LEU A 516 18.55 11.60 35.45
N ARG A 517 17.36 11.62 36.05
CA ARG A 517 17.13 12.12 37.40
C ARG A 517 16.05 11.31 38.07
N SER A 518 16.22 10.98 39.36
CA SER A 518 15.15 10.39 40.15
C SER A 518 14.15 11.47 40.58
N GLN A 519 12.96 11.47 39.98
CA GLN A 519 11.84 12.35 40.31
C GLN A 519 10.53 11.61 40.03
N ASP A 520 9.54 11.76 40.90
CA ASP A 520 8.21 11.14 40.72
C ASP A 520 7.35 11.84 39.65
N PRO A 521 6.45 11.11 38.97
CA PRO A 521 5.57 11.68 37.96
C PRO A 521 4.54 12.62 38.60
N ASP A 522 4.32 13.77 37.95
CA ASP A 522 3.36 14.82 38.33
C ASP A 522 2.51 15.19 37.10
N PHE A 523 1.70 14.24 36.64
CA PHE A 523 0.95 14.36 35.39
C PHE A 523 -0.31 15.18 35.65
N ALA A 524 -0.40 16.36 35.02
CA ALA A 524 -1.66 17.09 34.88
C ALA A 524 -2.46 16.51 33.69
N THR A 525 -2.72 17.29 32.64
CA THR A 525 -3.32 16.82 31.40
C THR A 525 -2.26 16.69 30.30
N LEU A 526 -2.18 15.52 29.65
CA LEU A 526 -1.29 15.32 28.50
C LEU A 526 -1.84 16.02 27.25
N THR A 527 -0.97 16.70 26.50
CA THR A 527 -1.30 17.24 25.17
C THR A 527 -1.54 16.12 24.17
N LYS A 528 -2.23 16.40 23.04
CA LYS A 528 -2.46 15.40 21.98
C LYS A 528 -1.15 14.74 21.52
N ALA A 529 -0.12 15.54 21.24
CA ALA A 529 1.19 15.05 20.85
C ALA A 529 1.86 14.19 21.94
N ALA A 530 1.72 14.57 23.22
CA ALA A 530 2.23 13.77 24.33
C ALA A 530 1.47 12.45 24.46
N LYS A 531 0.15 12.42 24.29
CA LYS A 531 -0.65 11.19 24.28
C LYS A 531 -0.22 10.27 23.14
N GLU A 532 -0.05 10.79 21.92
CA GLU A 532 0.47 10.04 20.77
C GLU A 532 1.88 9.49 21.01
N PHE A 533 2.74 10.23 21.70
CA PHE A 533 4.08 9.75 22.05
C PHE A 533 4.02 8.67 23.13
N TRP A 534 3.28 8.91 24.22
CA TRP A 534 3.09 7.94 25.29
C TRP A 534 2.46 6.64 24.78
N SER A 535 1.48 6.69 23.86
CA SER A 535 0.90 5.47 23.29
C SER A 535 1.92 4.59 22.57
N ARG A 536 3.06 5.14 22.14
CA ARG A 536 4.15 4.38 21.49
C ARG A 536 5.07 3.69 22.49
N ILE A 537 5.18 4.20 23.72
CA ILE A 537 6.20 3.78 24.71
C ILE A 537 5.62 3.28 26.03
N VAL A 538 4.34 3.49 26.30
CA VAL A 538 3.66 3.16 27.57
C VAL A 538 3.62 1.65 27.83
N LEU A 539 3.78 0.83 26.80
CA LEU A 539 3.86 -0.62 26.90
C LEU A 539 5.28 -1.12 27.20
N LEU A 540 6.27 -0.23 27.23
CA LEU A 540 7.64 -0.61 27.48
C LEU A 540 7.86 -0.96 28.95
N ASP A 541 8.30 -2.19 29.20
CA ASP A 541 8.73 -2.64 30.51
C ASP A 541 10.26 -2.52 30.64
N LEU A 542 10.74 -2.15 31.84
CA LEU A 542 12.17 -2.12 32.15
C LEU A 542 12.61 -3.37 32.94
N GLY A 543 11.70 -4.31 33.18
CA GLY A 543 12.01 -5.58 33.83
C GLY A 543 12.64 -5.39 35.22
N ARG A 544 13.80 -6.01 35.46
CA ARG A 544 14.54 -5.93 36.74
C ARG A 544 15.49 -4.73 36.86
N ALA A 545 15.38 -3.73 35.99
CA ALA A 545 16.23 -2.54 36.08
C ALA A 545 16.10 -1.86 37.46
N PRO A 546 17.18 -1.26 38.01
CA PRO A 546 17.16 -0.64 39.35
C PRO A 546 16.15 0.51 39.50
N HIS A 547 15.66 1.06 38.39
CA HIS A 547 14.66 2.12 38.34
C HIS A 547 13.31 1.68 37.73
N ALA A 548 13.06 0.38 37.60
CA ALA A 548 11.82 -0.15 37.02
C ALA A 548 10.58 0.27 37.82
N ALA A 549 10.67 0.35 39.15
CA ALA A 549 9.57 0.82 40.00
C ALA A 549 9.16 2.26 39.69
N LEU A 550 10.12 3.15 39.44
CA LEU A 550 9.85 4.55 39.08
C LEU A 550 9.23 4.64 37.69
N TRP A 551 9.76 3.90 36.71
CA TRP A 551 9.20 3.87 35.36
C TRP A 551 7.76 3.34 35.33
N LYS A 552 7.46 2.30 36.13
CA LYS A 552 6.11 1.77 36.28
C LYS A 552 5.11 2.85 36.72
N ARG A 553 5.48 3.70 37.69
CA ARG A 553 4.64 4.83 38.11
C ARG A 553 4.37 5.83 36.98
N TYR A 554 5.36 6.13 36.13
CA TYR A 554 5.17 6.99 34.95
C TYR A 554 4.20 6.38 33.94
N ARG A 555 4.28 5.06 33.70
CA ARG A 555 3.36 4.36 32.80
C ARG A 555 1.93 4.41 33.32
N GLU A 556 1.72 4.11 34.60
CA GLU A 556 0.41 4.16 35.23
C GLU A 556 -0.20 5.58 35.18
N ALA A 557 0.62 6.60 35.45
CA ALA A 557 0.23 8.00 35.31
C ALA A 557 -0.16 8.36 33.86
N ALA A 558 0.56 7.86 32.85
CA ALA A 558 0.22 8.07 31.45
C ALA A 558 -1.08 7.36 31.03
N ILE A 559 -1.26 6.10 31.43
CA ILE A 559 -2.42 5.27 31.07
C ILE A 559 -3.71 5.90 31.59
N SER A 560 -3.69 6.44 32.82
CA SER A 560 -4.87 7.10 33.41
C SER A 560 -5.36 8.34 32.63
N GLN A 561 -4.58 8.86 31.68
CA GLN A 561 -4.90 10.03 30.86
C GLN A 561 -5.51 9.70 29.48
N PHE A 562 -5.62 8.41 29.13
CA PHE A 562 -6.26 7.98 27.88
C PHE A 562 -7.76 7.70 28.10
N PRO A 563 -8.67 8.29 27.30
CA PRO A 563 -10.09 7.98 27.39
C PRO A 563 -10.35 6.52 26.99
N HIS A 564 -11.24 5.83 27.70
CA HIS A 564 -11.60 4.41 27.46
C HIS A 564 -12.15 4.07 26.04
N ARG A 565 -12.12 4.98 25.07
CA ARG A 565 -12.76 4.86 23.75
C ARG A 565 -11.95 5.39 22.54
N GLY A 566 -10.65 5.66 22.65
CA GLY A 566 -9.93 6.21 21.49
C GLY A 566 -8.44 5.94 21.48
N PHE A 567 -8.02 4.99 20.64
CA PHE A 567 -6.68 5.02 20.06
C PHE A 567 -6.78 5.66 18.67
N THR A 568 -6.22 6.85 18.52
CA THR A 568 -5.85 7.40 17.20
C THR A 568 -4.56 6.75 16.73
N ARG A 569 -4.56 6.37 15.45
CA ARG A 569 -3.54 5.61 14.70
C ARG A 569 -2.17 6.35 14.69
N VAL A 570 -1.07 5.61 14.86
CA VAL A 570 0.33 6.04 14.66
C VAL A 570 0.85 5.48 13.34
#